data_AF-A0AAJ2VBW8-F1
#
_entry.id   AF-A0AAJ2VBW8-F1
#
_cell.length_a   1.000
_cell.length_b   1.000
_cell.length_c   1.000
_cell.angle_alpha   90.00
_cell.angle_beta   90.00
_cell.angle_gamma   90.00
#
_symmetry.space_group_name_H-M   'P 1'
#
loop_
_entity.id
_entity.type
_entity.pdbx_description
1 polymer ?
#
loop_
_entity_poly.entity_id
_entity_poly.type
_entity_poly.pdbx_seq_one_letter_code
_entity_poly.pdbx_strand_id
1 'polypeptide(L)'
;MATQIQGIAGTTPPMATVPALAEAVRPVGHSVAAVDGGPDNVQPLNKSNRVKYSCTGCVDRVSVWGKSGLKLVCGDCQSEFVSH
;
A
#
# COMPACT_ATOMS: atom_id res chain seq x y z
N MET A 1 34.65 5.05 23.87
CA MET A 1 34.50 5.66 22.54
C MET A 1 33.49 4.80 21.78
N ALA A 2 32.23 5.23 21.69
CA ALA A 2 31.16 4.48 21.03
C ALA A 2 30.72 5.28 19.80
N THR A 3 30.97 4.73 18.61
CA THR A 3 30.58 5.32 17.33
C THR A 3 29.10 5.06 17.07
N GLN A 4 28.31 6.12 17.06
CA GLN A 4 26.92 6.15 16.62
C GLN A 4 26.90 6.03 15.08
N ILE A 5 26.12 5.11 14.53
CA ILE A 5 25.83 5.08 13.08
C ILE A 5 24.63 6.01 12.85
N GLN A 6 24.89 7.23 12.38
CA GLN A 6 23.85 8.16 11.95
C GLN A 6 23.22 7.71 10.63
N GLY A 7 21.90 7.92 10.54
CA GLY A 7 20.98 7.30 9.60
C GLY A 7 21.31 7.52 8.12
N ILE A 8 21.11 6.46 7.35
CA ILE A 8 21.00 6.52 5.90
C ILE A 8 19.79 7.39 5.52
N ALA A 9 20.06 8.55 4.93
CA ALA A 9 19.02 9.41 4.39
C ALA A 9 18.31 8.70 3.22
N GLY A 10 17.03 8.42 3.41
CA GLY A 10 16.15 7.87 2.39
C GLY A 10 16.06 8.79 1.16
N THR A 11 15.90 8.17 0.01
CA THR A 11 15.89 8.74 -1.34
C THR A 11 15.02 10.00 -1.48
N THR A 12 15.62 11.19 -1.39
CA THR A 12 15.01 12.42 -1.90
C THR A 12 15.13 12.43 -3.43
N PRO A 13 14.02 12.42 -4.18
CA PRO A 13 14.08 12.49 -5.63
C PRO A 13 14.57 13.88 -6.10
N PRO A 14 15.43 13.95 -7.14
CA PRO A 14 16.14 15.17 -7.56
C PRO A 14 15.26 16.24 -8.25
N MET A 15 13.93 16.09 -8.25
CA MET A 15 13.01 17.07 -8.83
C MET A 15 12.80 18.33 -7.97
N ALA A 16 13.40 18.41 -6.78
CA ALA A 16 13.30 19.57 -5.89
C ALA A 16 14.35 20.67 -6.15
N THR A 17 15.25 20.51 -7.13
CA THR A 17 16.41 21.41 -7.32
C THR A 17 16.17 22.54 -8.32
N VAL A 18 14.95 22.69 -8.88
CA VAL A 18 14.67 23.74 -9.87
C VAL A 18 13.73 24.81 -9.27
N PRO A 19 14.27 25.95 -8.78
CA PRO A 19 13.47 27.01 -8.13
C PRO A 19 12.49 27.74 -9.09
N ALA A 20 12.66 27.61 -10.40
CA ALA A 20 11.82 28.27 -11.40
C ALA A 20 10.42 27.63 -11.59
N LEU A 21 10.18 26.43 -11.04
CA LEU A 21 8.90 25.71 -11.16
C LEU A 21 8.07 25.77 -9.87
N ALA A 22 8.59 26.38 -8.80
CA ALA A 22 7.94 26.43 -7.49
C ALA A 22 6.71 27.38 -7.46
N GLU A 23 6.74 28.44 -8.27
CA GLU A 23 5.72 29.51 -8.25
C GLU A 23 4.43 29.15 -9.03
N ALA A 24 4.43 28.05 -9.79
CA ALA A 24 3.31 27.66 -10.65
C ALA A 24 2.36 26.63 -10.03
N VAL A 25 2.68 26.09 -8.85
CA VAL A 25 1.83 25.12 -8.14
C VAL A 25 1.12 25.83 -7.01
N ARG A 26 -0.02 26.46 -7.31
CA ARG A 26 -0.99 26.87 -6.28
C ARG A 26 -1.85 25.66 -5.97
N PRO A 27 -1.73 25.01 -4.79
CA PRO A 27 -2.73 24.02 -4.39
C PRO A 27 -4.02 24.79 -4.13
N VAL A 28 -5.02 24.59 -4.99
CA VAL A 28 -6.36 25.08 -4.75
C VAL A 28 -7.00 24.19 -3.67
N GLY A 29 -6.80 24.56 -2.41
CA GLY A 29 -7.47 23.94 -1.28
C GLY A 29 -8.94 24.32 -1.26
N HIS A 30 -9.79 23.55 -1.94
CA HIS A 30 -11.23 23.56 -1.68
C HIS A 30 -11.54 22.51 -0.62
N SER A 31 -11.38 22.90 0.64
CA SER A 31 -12.04 22.21 1.75
C SER A 31 -13.52 22.56 1.72
N VAL A 32 -14.36 21.68 1.17
CA VAL A 32 -15.80 21.74 1.41
C VAL A 32 -16.14 20.85 2.59
N ALA A 33 -16.75 21.45 3.61
CA ALA A 33 -17.15 20.80 4.84
C ALA A 33 -18.42 19.96 4.66
N ALA A 34 -18.39 18.79 5.31
CA ALA A 34 -19.45 17.89 5.79
C ALA A 34 -20.89 18.02 5.24
N VAL A 35 -21.41 16.90 4.74
CA VAL A 35 -22.82 16.52 4.93
C VAL A 35 -22.90 15.25 5.78
N ASP A 36 -23.71 15.37 6.82
CA ASP A 36 -24.11 14.40 7.85
C ASP A 36 -24.81 13.16 7.27
N GLY A 37 -24.49 11.97 7.81
CA GLY A 37 -25.37 10.80 7.70
C GLY A 37 -24.71 9.42 7.49
N GLY A 38 -24.49 8.68 8.59
CA GLY A 38 -24.45 7.20 8.61
C GLY A 38 -23.07 6.54 8.60
N PRO A 39 -22.87 5.42 9.33
CA PRO A 39 -21.63 4.64 9.27
C PRO A 39 -21.61 3.81 7.98
N ASP A 40 -21.61 4.47 6.82
CA ASP A 40 -21.25 3.80 5.59
C ASP A 40 -19.73 3.62 5.63
N ASN A 41 -19.32 2.37 5.86
CA ASN A 41 -17.95 1.92 5.73
C ASN A 41 -17.58 2.08 4.25
N VAL A 42 -17.27 3.31 3.82
CA VAL A 42 -16.75 3.60 2.48
C VAL A 42 -15.34 3.04 2.45
N GLN A 43 -15.28 1.73 2.25
CA GLN A 43 -14.06 1.02 2.01
C GLN A 43 -13.46 1.67 0.75
N PRO A 44 -12.22 2.17 0.79
CA PRO A 44 -11.62 2.83 -0.36
C PRO A 44 -11.70 1.87 -1.54
N LEU A 45 -12.45 2.26 -2.58
CA LEU A 45 -12.69 1.43 -3.77
C LEU A 45 -11.32 1.01 -4.32
N ASN A 46 -10.96 -0.24 -4.06
CA ASN A 46 -9.63 -0.75 -4.32
C ASN A 46 -9.43 -0.81 -5.84
N LYS A 47 -8.65 0.12 -6.39
CA LYS A 47 -8.35 0.21 -7.83
C LYS A 47 -7.54 -0.98 -8.34
N SER A 48 -6.94 -1.78 -7.46
CA SER A 48 -6.30 -3.04 -7.88
C SER A 48 -7.36 -4.14 -7.96
N ASN A 49 -7.56 -4.67 -9.17
CA ASN A 49 -8.27 -5.93 -9.41
C ASN A 49 -7.49 -7.17 -8.90
N ARG A 50 -6.62 -6.97 -7.91
CA ARG A 50 -5.78 -8.01 -7.31
C ARG A 50 -6.41 -8.43 -6.00
N VAL A 51 -6.63 -9.73 -5.86
CA VAL A 51 -7.17 -10.39 -4.68
C VAL A 51 -5.99 -10.89 -3.84
N LYS A 52 -6.14 -10.81 -2.52
CA LYS A 52 -5.14 -11.34 -1.60
C LYS A 52 -5.39 -12.83 -1.41
N TYR A 53 -4.35 -13.62 -1.53
CA TYR A 53 -4.35 -15.05 -1.24
C TYR A 53 -3.50 -15.29 -0.02
N SER A 54 -3.99 -16.04 0.95
CA SER A 54 -3.27 -16.37 2.17
C SER A 54 -3.17 -17.89 2.36
N CYS A 55 -1.97 -18.37 2.70
CA CYS A 55 -1.74 -19.75 3.08
C CYS A 55 -2.15 -19.96 4.55
N THR A 56 -3.01 -20.94 4.80
CA THR A 56 -3.51 -21.29 6.14
C THR A 56 -2.85 -22.52 6.74
N GLY A 57 -2.11 -23.30 5.94
CA GLY A 57 -1.47 -24.55 6.36
C GLY A 57 -0.07 -24.38 6.97
N CYS A 58 0.62 -23.28 6.68
CA CYS A 58 1.94 -22.99 7.24
C CYS A 58 1.83 -22.25 8.59
N VAL A 59 2.82 -22.48 9.47
CA VAL A 59 3.00 -21.68 10.70
C VAL A 59 3.25 -20.22 10.33
N ASP A 60 4.13 -20.00 9.36
CA ASP A 60 4.33 -18.69 8.74
C ASP A 60 3.20 -18.44 7.72
N ARG A 61 2.28 -17.55 8.09
CA ARG A 61 1.15 -17.15 7.24
C ARG A 61 1.62 -16.30 6.07
N VAL A 62 2.02 -16.95 4.99
CA VAL A 62 2.42 -16.28 3.74
C VAL A 62 1.18 -15.75 3.01
N SER A 63 1.27 -14.52 2.50
CA SER A 63 0.23 -13.90 1.68
C SER A 63 0.80 -13.35 0.38
N VAL A 64 0.06 -13.53 -0.72
CA VAL A 64 0.42 -13.06 -2.05
C VAL A 64 -0.76 -12.36 -2.71
N TRP A 65 -0.49 -11.48 -3.66
CA TRP A 65 -1.53 -10.74 -4.39
C TRP A 65 -1.53 -11.16 -5.86
N GLY A 66 -2.69 -11.52 -6.38
CA GLY A 66 -2.83 -12.02 -7.75
C GLY A 66 -4.17 -11.63 -8.36
N LYS A 67 -4.37 -11.96 -9.63
CA LYS A 67 -5.69 -11.81 -10.27
C LYS A 67 -6.71 -12.69 -9.55
N SER A 68 -7.99 -12.29 -9.55
CA SER A 68 -9.08 -13.14 -9.08
C SER A 68 -9.14 -14.48 -9.83
N GLY A 69 -9.43 -15.57 -9.12
CA GLY A 69 -9.60 -16.90 -9.69
C GLY A 69 -8.31 -17.69 -9.91
N LEU A 70 -7.18 -17.24 -9.35
CA LEU A 70 -5.96 -18.04 -9.35
C LEU A 70 -6.10 -19.23 -8.39
N LYS A 71 -5.59 -20.39 -8.82
CA LYS A 71 -5.44 -21.59 -8.00
C LYS A 71 -3.97 -21.71 -7.61
N LEU A 72 -3.68 -21.39 -6.36
CA LEU A 72 -2.33 -21.40 -5.80
C LEU A 72 -2.21 -22.52 -4.77
N VAL A 73 -1.11 -23.28 -4.84
CA VAL A 73 -0.76 -24.32 -3.89
C VAL A 73 0.55 -23.93 -3.21
N CYS A 74 0.62 -24.07 -1.88
CA CYS A 74 1.82 -23.80 -1.12
C CYS A 74 2.87 -24.90 -1.33
N GLY A 75 4.12 -24.53 -1.64
CA GLY A 75 5.20 -25.50 -1.83
C GLY A 75 5.58 -26.25 -0.55
N ASP A 76 5.42 -25.63 0.61
CA ASP A 76 5.82 -26.19 1.90
C ASP A 76 4.76 -27.12 2.49
N CYS A 77 3.53 -26.62 2.68
CA CYS A 77 2.45 -27.40 3.29
C CYS A 77 1.50 -28.07 2.29
N GLN A 78 1.73 -27.88 0.98
CA GLN A 78 0.90 -28.45 -0.11
C GLN A 78 -0.59 -28.10 -0.05
N SER A 79 -0.97 -27.15 0.80
CA SER A 79 -2.35 -26.68 0.94
C SER A 79 -2.66 -25.59 -0.09
N GLU A 80 -3.92 -25.51 -0.50
CA GLU A 80 -4.40 -24.43 -1.35
C GLU A 80 -4.43 -23.09 -0.59
N PHE A 81 -4.12 -21.99 -1.28
CA PHE A 81 -4.30 -20.66 -0.72
C PHE A 81 -5.78 -20.27 -0.73
N VAL A 82 -6.21 -19.52 0.29
CA VAL A 82 -7.56 -18.97 0.40
C VAL A 82 -7.56 -17.51 -0.04
N SER A 83 -8.49 -17.13 -0.92
CA SER A 83 -8.65 -15.75 -1.38
C SER A 83 -9.55 -14.93 -0.43
N HIS A 84 -9.13 -13.70 -0.11
CA HIS A 84 -9.83 -12.72 0.72
C HIS A 84 -9.94 -11.35 0.04
#